data_AF-A0A9P6H675-F1
#
_entry.id   AF-A0A9P6H675-F1
#
_cell.length_a   1.000
_cell.length_b   1.000
_cell.length_c   1.000
_cell.angle_alpha   90.00
_cell.angle_beta   90.00
_cell.angle_gamma   90.00
#
_symmetry.space_group_name_H-M   'P 1'
#
loop_
_entity.id
_entity.type
_entity.pdbx_description
1 polymer ?
#
loop_
_entity_poly.entity_id
_entity_poly.type
_entity_poly.pdbx_seq_one_letter_code
_entity_poly.pdbx_strand_id
1 'polypeptide(L)'
;MVNPSTAIHNQDGSDAVPPTTRPTISYYLVLVLLVIPFCAVTPASWCYVVYSLYTGSIRAFTSRQYVVFAVALAEVLFSVYHYNLAKFVSGPSPIQPPGIVDLQDAFRRVLQSGLAGLPEDGPYDAETLDYDHPGSATEFITNLAFDDPRAVDFRSYMRTWFKKAPWSAIHKHELQRWLYWSTFNVHMPSPESMPTTHRQVIDEAVKLVEKRSGCKIPEGSNPAVTPMLLTVDDIHISFRPFLWYAFVAVGHTFAHRFLEHHWGVEFGRHGDVEYMVRIPENWDPTDSKARPIVFLHGLGLGIIHYSVFIIKLLQRFSDRPLLIPLHPHVSQRIFHPTYVRPLDRRSMVEGIFGAMREYGFVPEDDESNEVTVGDPRTGVTVLSHSNGSFTHAWMLKASPHLISRSCFVDPVTFCLWEGDVCYNFLYKIRKTGFEMLMYYFVCSEIGIANFLHRHFDWSANSLWYEEIPHGKDPSKSMFVLGGKDFIVNSDRVAGYLKSHGVKKGLLYTPEHTHGQAFIGGSDVFKQIMDWLEEP
;
A
#
# COMPACT_ATOMS: atom_id res chain seq x y z
N MET A 1 -10.60 -42.94 25.36
CA MET A 1 -11.23 -41.82 26.08
C MET A 1 -10.57 -40.55 25.60
N VAL A 2 -11.26 -39.81 24.74
CA VAL A 2 -10.77 -38.54 24.19
C VAL A 2 -10.86 -37.50 25.30
N ASN A 3 -9.77 -36.75 25.50
CA ASN A 3 -9.66 -35.75 26.55
C ASN A 3 -10.72 -34.64 26.32
N PRO A 4 -11.61 -34.33 27.28
CA PRO A 4 -12.70 -33.36 27.09
C PRO A 4 -12.20 -31.95 26.73
N SER A 5 -10.94 -31.63 27.02
CA SER A 5 -10.31 -30.35 26.67
C SER A 5 -10.06 -30.13 25.18
N THR A 6 -9.99 -31.19 24.37
CA THR A 6 -9.79 -31.07 22.91
C THR A 6 -11.07 -30.79 22.12
N ALA A 7 -12.24 -30.97 22.72
CA ALA A 7 -13.53 -30.76 22.03
C ALA A 7 -13.99 -29.29 22.03
N ILE A 8 -13.47 -28.45 22.94
CA ILE A 8 -13.85 -27.03 23.07
C ILE A 8 -13.08 -26.16 22.07
N HIS A 9 -11.93 -26.62 21.56
CA HIS A 9 -11.10 -25.87 20.61
C HIS A 9 -11.70 -25.71 19.20
N ASN A 10 -12.71 -26.51 18.82
CA ASN A 10 -13.20 -26.57 17.44
C ASN A 10 -14.44 -25.70 17.14
N GLN A 11 -14.89 -24.85 18.06
CA GLN A 11 -16.05 -23.97 17.81
C GLN A 11 -15.68 -22.53 17.40
N ASP A 12 -14.40 -22.16 17.48
CA ASP A 12 -13.93 -20.86 17.01
C ASP A 12 -13.35 -20.97 15.58
N GLY A 13 -13.80 -20.08 14.68
CA GLY A 13 -13.28 -19.95 13.32
C GLY A 13 -11.78 -19.59 13.23
N SER A 14 -11.13 -19.22 14.34
CA SER A 14 -9.69 -18.96 14.39
C SER A 14 -8.82 -20.18 14.06
N ASP A 15 -9.33 -21.40 14.34
CA ASP A 15 -8.65 -22.67 14.00
C ASP A 15 -9.10 -23.28 12.67
N ALA A 16 -9.96 -22.58 11.92
CA ALA A 16 -10.38 -23.02 10.60
C ALA A 16 -9.18 -23.08 9.64
N VAL A 17 -8.90 -24.28 9.12
CA VAL A 17 -7.89 -24.49 8.08
C VAL A 17 -8.36 -23.82 6.78
N PRO A 18 -7.55 -22.96 6.14
CA PRO A 18 -7.92 -22.36 4.87
C PRO A 18 -8.19 -23.44 3.81
N PRO A 19 -9.25 -23.31 3.00
CA PRO A 19 -9.57 -24.30 1.99
C PRO A 19 -8.45 -24.42 0.95
N THR A 20 -8.00 -25.66 0.70
CA THR A 20 -7.01 -25.99 -0.32
C THR A 20 -7.65 -26.00 -1.71
N THR A 21 -7.92 -24.82 -2.25
CA THR A 21 -8.44 -24.69 -3.61
C THR A 21 -7.33 -24.92 -4.65
N ARG A 22 -7.63 -25.69 -5.71
CA ARG A 22 -6.73 -25.86 -6.86
C ARG A 22 -6.72 -24.59 -7.72
N PRO A 23 -5.63 -24.32 -8.47
CA PRO A 23 -5.62 -23.25 -9.46
C PRO A 23 -6.74 -23.46 -10.50
N THR A 24 -7.36 -22.36 -10.90
CA THR A 24 -8.43 -22.33 -11.89
C THR A 24 -7.89 -22.48 -13.32
N ILE A 25 -8.77 -22.76 -14.29
CA ILE A 25 -8.37 -22.79 -15.71
C ILE A 25 -7.80 -21.43 -16.16
N SER A 26 -8.38 -20.32 -15.68
CA SER A 26 -7.92 -18.97 -16.04
C SER A 26 -6.48 -18.71 -15.60
N TYR A 27 -6.05 -19.29 -14.46
CA TYR A 27 -4.66 -19.25 -14.03
C TYR A 27 -3.72 -19.88 -15.05
N TYR A 28 -4.03 -21.10 -15.51
CA TYR A 28 -3.21 -21.80 -16.48
C TYR A 28 -3.19 -21.10 -17.84
N LEU A 29 -4.33 -20.55 -18.27
CA LEU A 29 -4.39 -19.77 -19.52
C LEU A 29 -3.48 -18.54 -19.46
N VAL A 30 -3.53 -17.75 -18.39
CA VAL A 30 -2.64 -16.59 -18.23
C VAL A 30 -1.18 -17.02 -18.15
N LEU A 31 -0.89 -18.06 -17.38
CA LEU A 31 0.47 -18.56 -17.22
C LEU A 31 1.07 -19.00 -18.57
N VAL A 32 0.36 -19.82 -19.34
CA VAL A 32 0.86 -20.42 -20.58
C VAL A 32 0.82 -19.45 -21.77
N LEU A 33 -0.23 -18.65 -21.89
CA LEU A 33 -0.42 -17.79 -23.07
C LEU A 33 0.23 -16.41 -22.92
N LEU A 34 0.55 -15.97 -21.70
CA LEU A 34 1.10 -14.64 -21.46
C LEU A 34 2.42 -14.67 -20.68
N VAL A 35 2.43 -15.21 -19.47
CA VAL A 35 3.62 -15.13 -18.60
C VAL A 35 4.80 -15.92 -19.17
N ILE A 36 4.58 -17.18 -19.57
CA ILE A 36 5.65 -18.03 -20.12
C ILE A 36 6.25 -17.42 -21.41
N PRO A 37 5.44 -16.98 -22.40
CA PRO A 37 5.97 -16.30 -23.58
C PRO A 37 6.79 -15.06 -23.26
N PHE A 38 6.34 -14.23 -22.30
CA PHE A 38 7.10 -13.05 -21.85
C PHE A 38 8.44 -13.44 -21.24
N CYS A 39 8.46 -14.43 -20.35
CA CYS A 39 9.68 -14.94 -19.74
C CYS A 39 10.61 -15.64 -20.75
N ALA A 40 10.08 -16.18 -21.85
CA ALA A 40 10.85 -16.89 -22.87
C ALA A 40 11.64 -15.94 -23.80
N VAL A 41 11.27 -14.66 -23.88
CA VAL A 41 11.94 -13.67 -24.76
C VAL A 41 13.44 -13.58 -24.46
N THR A 42 13.81 -13.52 -23.19
CA THR A 42 15.19 -13.36 -22.74
C THR A 42 16.08 -14.58 -23.04
N PRO A 43 15.73 -15.82 -22.64
CA PRO A 43 16.54 -16.99 -23.01
C PRO A 43 16.57 -17.22 -24.52
N ALA A 44 15.47 -16.97 -25.24
CA ALA A 44 15.48 -17.05 -26.71
C ALA A 44 16.44 -16.03 -27.33
N SER A 45 16.51 -14.81 -26.79
CA SER A 45 17.45 -13.77 -27.23
C SER A 45 18.90 -14.17 -26.96
N TRP A 46 19.19 -14.74 -25.79
CA TRP A 46 20.50 -15.31 -25.48
C TRP A 46 20.90 -16.42 -26.47
N CYS A 47 20.03 -17.41 -26.69
CA CYS A 47 20.28 -18.48 -27.65
C CYS A 47 20.55 -17.93 -29.06
N TYR A 48 19.74 -16.99 -29.54
CA TYR A 48 19.89 -16.41 -30.87
C TYR A 48 21.19 -15.61 -31.03
N VAL A 49 21.54 -14.76 -30.06
CA VAL A 49 22.76 -13.94 -30.09
C VAL A 49 24.00 -14.84 -30.03
N VAL A 50 24.05 -15.79 -29.10
CA VAL A 50 25.18 -16.72 -28.95
C VAL A 50 25.35 -17.57 -30.21
N TYR A 51 24.26 -18.13 -30.74
CA TYR A 51 24.29 -18.91 -31.98
C TYR A 51 24.80 -18.09 -33.16
N SER A 52 24.31 -16.86 -33.32
CA SER A 52 24.70 -15.98 -34.43
C SER A 52 26.17 -15.57 -34.37
N LEU A 53 26.69 -15.33 -33.17
CA LEU A 53 28.11 -15.03 -32.93
C LEU A 53 28.99 -16.27 -33.17
N TYR A 54 28.57 -17.43 -32.65
CA TYR A 54 29.32 -18.69 -32.77
C TYR A 54 29.44 -19.17 -34.22
N THR A 55 28.36 -19.10 -34.99
CA THR A 55 28.33 -19.53 -36.40
C THR A 55 28.88 -18.49 -37.38
N GLY A 56 29.11 -17.26 -36.92
CA GLY A 56 29.52 -16.14 -37.79
C GLY A 56 28.44 -15.69 -38.78
N SER A 57 27.19 -16.13 -38.62
CA SER A 57 26.07 -15.85 -39.53
C SER A 57 25.77 -14.35 -39.68
N ILE A 58 26.18 -13.54 -38.70
CA ILE A 58 25.97 -12.09 -38.66
C ILE A 58 26.54 -11.39 -39.90
N ARG A 59 27.58 -11.95 -40.53
CA ARG A 59 28.18 -11.39 -41.75
C ARG A 59 27.28 -11.50 -42.99
N ALA A 60 26.29 -12.39 -42.95
CA ALA A 60 25.38 -12.66 -44.06
C ALA A 60 23.94 -12.16 -43.78
N PHE A 61 23.74 -11.37 -42.74
CA PHE A 61 22.42 -10.88 -42.37
C PHE A 61 21.88 -9.86 -43.37
N THR A 62 20.58 -9.97 -43.66
CA THR A 62 19.80 -8.90 -44.29
C THR A 62 19.55 -7.76 -43.30
N SER A 63 19.13 -6.58 -43.78
CA SER A 63 18.79 -5.44 -42.91
C SER A 63 17.76 -5.79 -41.83
N ARG A 64 16.76 -6.64 -42.14
CA ARG A 64 15.76 -7.10 -41.18
C ARG A 64 16.39 -7.99 -40.09
N GLN A 65 17.30 -8.88 -40.46
CA GLN A 65 18.00 -9.74 -39.51
C GLN A 65 18.96 -8.95 -38.61
N TYR A 66 19.58 -7.88 -39.14
CA TYR A 66 20.35 -6.95 -38.30
C TYR A 66 19.48 -6.26 -37.26
N VAL A 67 18.27 -5.83 -37.60
CA VAL A 67 17.32 -5.26 -36.62
C VAL A 67 16.95 -6.28 -35.55
N VAL A 68 16.58 -7.51 -35.95
CA VAL A 68 16.24 -8.58 -34.98
C VAL A 68 17.43 -8.90 -34.08
N PHE A 69 18.65 -8.96 -34.63
CA PHE A 69 19.87 -9.16 -33.85
C PHE A 69 20.13 -8.00 -32.89
N ALA A 70 19.95 -6.75 -33.31
CA ALA A 70 20.11 -5.59 -32.45
C ALA A 70 19.11 -5.60 -31.29
N VAL A 71 17.85 -5.95 -31.54
CA VAL A 71 16.82 -6.09 -30.49
C VAL A 71 17.16 -7.21 -29.52
N ALA A 72 17.56 -8.39 -30.03
CA ALA A 72 17.97 -9.51 -29.19
C ALA A 72 19.24 -9.20 -28.37
N LEU A 73 20.19 -8.47 -28.95
CA LEU A 73 21.39 -8.02 -28.25
C LEU A 73 21.04 -7.00 -27.14
N ALA A 74 20.15 -6.06 -27.41
CA ALA A 74 19.65 -5.12 -26.40
C ALA A 74 18.95 -5.86 -25.25
N GLU A 75 18.13 -6.87 -25.55
CA GLU A 75 17.52 -7.75 -24.55
C GLU A 75 18.58 -8.48 -23.69
N VAL A 76 19.62 -9.04 -24.32
CA VAL A 76 20.73 -9.70 -23.62
C VAL A 76 21.44 -8.74 -22.67
N LEU A 77 21.84 -7.55 -23.16
CA LEU A 77 22.52 -6.54 -22.34
C LEU A 77 21.63 -6.05 -21.20
N PHE A 78 20.36 -5.78 -21.49
CA PHE A 78 19.37 -5.40 -20.48
C PHE A 78 19.16 -6.49 -19.44
N SER A 79 19.18 -7.77 -19.83
CA SER A 79 19.02 -8.88 -18.89
C SER A 79 20.14 -8.97 -17.86
N VAL A 80 21.37 -8.67 -18.26
CA VAL A 80 22.52 -8.57 -17.35
C VAL A 80 22.35 -7.39 -16.40
N TYR A 81 21.93 -6.23 -16.90
CA TYR A 81 21.61 -5.07 -16.07
C TYR A 81 20.51 -5.37 -15.06
N HIS A 82 19.39 -5.94 -15.51
CA HIS A 82 18.26 -6.30 -14.67
C HIS A 82 18.64 -7.36 -13.62
N TYR A 83 19.46 -8.35 -13.96
CA TYR A 83 19.98 -9.32 -12.99
C TYR A 83 20.81 -8.65 -11.89
N ASN A 84 21.71 -7.75 -12.26
CA ASN A 84 22.52 -6.99 -11.30
C ASN A 84 21.65 -6.10 -10.41
N LEU A 85 20.63 -5.46 -10.99
CA LEU A 85 19.66 -4.65 -10.25
C LEU A 85 18.86 -5.51 -9.26
N ALA A 86 18.40 -6.70 -9.69
CA ALA A 86 17.67 -7.64 -8.84
C ALA A 86 18.51 -8.09 -7.65
N LYS A 87 19.80 -8.37 -7.89
CA LYS A 87 20.75 -8.70 -6.83
C LYS A 87 20.97 -7.53 -5.86
N PHE A 88 21.04 -6.30 -6.37
CA PHE A 88 21.18 -5.10 -5.54
C PHE A 88 19.98 -4.91 -4.60
N VAL A 89 18.76 -4.96 -5.13
CA VAL A 89 17.54 -4.75 -4.32
C VAL A 89 17.25 -5.91 -3.37
N SER A 90 17.78 -7.11 -3.65
CA SER A 90 17.63 -8.27 -2.75
C SER A 90 18.44 -8.14 -1.46
N GLY A 91 19.35 -7.15 -1.37
CA GLY A 91 20.12 -6.83 -0.17
C GLY A 91 19.24 -6.43 1.03
N PRO A 92 19.82 -6.15 2.21
CA PRO A 92 19.05 -5.84 3.42
C PRO A 92 18.21 -4.57 3.27
N SER A 93 17.12 -4.48 4.03
CA SER A 93 16.31 -3.25 4.12
C SER A 93 17.18 -2.08 4.61
N PRO A 94 17.13 -0.92 3.94
CA PRO A 94 17.82 0.28 4.41
C PRO A 94 17.05 1.00 5.53
N ILE A 95 15.81 0.59 5.82
CA ILE A 95 14.99 1.19 6.89
C ILE A 95 15.56 0.78 8.24
N GLN A 96 15.99 1.77 9.00
CA GLN A 96 16.33 1.59 10.40
C GLN A 96 15.03 1.36 11.20
N PRO A 97 15.02 0.42 12.15
CA PRO A 97 13.87 0.27 13.04
C PRO A 97 13.61 1.60 13.76
N PRO A 98 12.33 2.01 13.93
CA PRO A 98 11.99 3.17 14.74
C PRO A 98 12.53 3.03 16.18
N GLY A 99 12.46 4.12 16.95
CA GLY A 99 12.77 4.05 18.38
C GLY A 99 11.91 2.98 19.07
N ILE A 100 12.52 2.24 20.01
CA ILE A 100 11.81 1.16 20.73
C ILE A 100 10.52 1.68 21.39
N VAL A 101 10.51 2.93 21.85
CA VAL A 101 9.34 3.58 22.44
C VAL A 101 8.21 3.75 21.41
N ASP A 102 8.50 4.33 20.24
CA ASP A 102 7.52 4.53 19.17
C ASP A 102 6.89 3.19 18.73
N LEU A 103 7.69 2.14 18.67
CA LEU A 103 7.23 0.79 18.34
C LEU A 103 6.38 0.16 19.45
N GLN A 104 6.74 0.37 20.72
CA GLN A 104 5.94 -0.09 21.84
C GLN A 104 4.57 0.59 21.86
N ASP A 105 4.51 1.90 21.56
CA ASP A 105 3.26 2.64 21.47
C ASP A 105 2.42 2.19 20.28
N ALA A 106 3.03 2.02 19.11
CA ALA A 106 2.36 1.45 17.94
C ALA A 106 1.81 0.05 18.23
N PHE A 107 2.60 -0.81 18.89
CA PHE A 107 2.19 -2.17 19.24
C PHE A 107 1.07 -2.18 20.28
N ARG A 108 1.15 -1.33 21.32
CA ARG A 108 0.05 -1.15 22.29
C ARG A 108 -1.22 -0.72 21.58
N ARG A 109 -1.13 0.25 20.67
CA ARG A 109 -2.28 0.74 19.88
C ARG A 109 -2.92 -0.38 19.04
N VAL A 110 -2.11 -1.23 18.41
CA VAL A 110 -2.59 -2.42 17.70
C VAL A 110 -3.34 -3.38 18.63
N LEU A 111 -2.81 -3.63 19.83
CA LEU A 111 -3.48 -4.51 20.80
C LEU A 111 -4.75 -3.90 21.39
N GLN A 112 -4.85 -2.58 21.46
CA GLN A 112 -6.02 -1.87 21.94
C GLN A 112 -7.12 -1.76 20.88
N SER A 113 -6.75 -1.79 19.60
CA SER A 113 -7.69 -1.78 18.49
C SER A 113 -8.72 -2.90 18.63
N GLY A 114 -10.01 -2.56 18.47
CA GLY A 114 -11.12 -3.50 18.58
C GLY A 114 -11.42 -4.02 19.99
N LEU A 115 -10.87 -3.40 21.05
CA LEU A 115 -11.27 -3.72 22.44
C LEU A 115 -12.53 -3.01 22.89
N ALA A 116 -12.80 -1.83 22.35
CA ALA A 116 -13.97 -1.06 22.68
C ALA A 116 -15.23 -1.79 22.19
N GLY A 117 -16.11 -2.14 23.11
CA GLY A 117 -17.31 -2.93 22.83
C GLY A 117 -18.39 -2.06 22.20
N LEU A 118 -18.41 -1.96 20.88
CA LEU A 118 -19.49 -1.25 20.18
C LEU A 118 -20.42 -2.22 19.45
N PRO A 119 -21.74 -2.04 19.57
CA PRO A 119 -22.69 -2.73 18.71
C PRO A 119 -22.56 -2.22 17.26
N GLU A 120 -22.47 -3.13 16.29
CA GLU A 120 -22.39 -2.79 14.85
C GLU A 120 -23.63 -2.01 14.35
N ASP A 121 -24.78 -2.14 15.05
CA ASP A 121 -26.09 -1.61 14.63
C ASP A 121 -26.81 -0.75 15.69
N GLY A 122 -26.10 -0.21 16.68
CA GLY A 122 -26.71 0.59 17.76
C GLY A 122 -27.21 1.97 17.30
N PRO A 123 -28.41 2.43 17.70
CA PRO A 123 -28.92 3.75 17.38
C PRO A 123 -28.28 4.78 18.31
N TYR A 124 -27.03 5.15 18.06
CA TYR A 124 -26.45 6.33 18.69
C TYR A 124 -26.77 7.56 17.84
N ASP A 125 -27.65 8.41 18.39
CA ASP A 125 -27.86 9.80 17.97
C ASP A 125 -26.56 10.56 18.23
N ALA A 126 -25.77 10.75 17.17
CA ALA A 126 -24.45 11.35 17.23
C ALA A 126 -24.48 12.85 16.89
N GLU A 127 -25.43 13.60 17.47
CA GLU A 127 -25.40 15.07 17.44
C GLU A 127 -24.61 15.69 18.60
N THR A 128 -24.07 14.88 19.51
CA THR A 128 -23.18 15.36 20.58
C THR A 128 -21.72 15.12 20.22
N LEU A 129 -20.98 16.20 19.98
CA LEU A 129 -19.54 16.25 19.69
C LEU A 129 -18.64 15.89 20.90
N ASP A 130 -19.21 15.47 22.04
CA ASP A 130 -18.57 15.52 23.36
C ASP A 130 -18.38 14.18 24.09
N TYR A 131 -18.52 13.03 23.43
CA TYR A 131 -18.25 11.73 24.06
C TYR A 131 -16.94 11.09 23.61
N ASP A 132 -16.21 10.57 24.60
CA ASP A 132 -14.98 9.80 24.48
C ASP A 132 -15.09 8.71 23.42
N HIS A 133 -14.00 8.59 22.67
CA HIS A 133 -13.87 7.85 21.43
C HIS A 133 -14.26 6.37 21.57
N PRO A 134 -15.33 5.92 20.89
CA PRO A 134 -15.84 4.57 21.06
C PRO A 134 -14.97 3.49 20.39
N GLY A 135 -13.93 3.83 19.62
CA GLY A 135 -12.97 2.89 18.98
C GLY A 135 -11.50 3.14 19.31
N SER A 136 -11.20 4.10 20.19
CA SER A 136 -9.84 4.59 20.44
C SER A 136 -9.03 3.68 21.36
N ALA A 137 -7.72 3.85 21.28
CA ALA A 137 -6.67 3.19 22.04
C ALA A 137 -6.63 3.54 23.55
N THR A 138 -7.76 3.94 24.14
CA THR A 138 -7.87 4.26 25.58
C THR A 138 -8.22 3.06 26.44
N GLU A 139 -8.61 1.93 25.84
CA GLU A 139 -8.94 0.70 26.56
C GLU A 139 -7.69 0.02 27.14
N PHE A 140 -7.82 -0.48 28.38
CA PHE A 140 -6.76 -1.25 29.01
C PHE A 140 -6.69 -2.66 28.42
N ILE A 141 -5.46 -3.15 28.14
CA ILE A 141 -5.24 -4.54 27.74
C ILE A 141 -5.51 -5.45 28.95
N THR A 142 -6.78 -5.85 29.08
CA THR A 142 -7.27 -6.78 30.08
C THR A 142 -7.10 -8.22 29.59
N ASN A 143 -7.06 -9.16 30.52
CA ASN A 143 -7.01 -10.58 30.17
C ASN A 143 -8.40 -11.02 29.70
N LEU A 144 -8.57 -11.19 28.39
CA LEU A 144 -9.85 -11.61 27.82
C LEU A 144 -10.12 -13.09 28.10
N ALA A 145 -11.39 -13.47 28.16
CA ALA A 145 -11.78 -14.87 28.15
C ALA A 145 -11.50 -15.47 26.76
N PHE A 146 -11.26 -16.78 26.69
CA PHE A 146 -10.97 -17.45 25.42
C PHE A 146 -12.10 -17.27 24.41
N ASP A 147 -13.35 -17.38 24.86
CA ASP A 147 -14.59 -17.28 24.10
C ASP A 147 -15.09 -15.83 23.91
N ASP A 148 -14.37 -14.83 24.43
CA ASP A 148 -14.70 -13.43 24.19
C ASP A 148 -14.65 -13.15 22.67
N PRO A 149 -15.72 -12.58 22.05
CA PRO A 149 -15.74 -12.28 20.62
C PRO A 149 -14.56 -11.42 20.16
N ARG A 150 -14.05 -10.52 21.01
CA ARG A 150 -12.90 -9.68 20.71
C ARG A 150 -11.59 -10.47 20.72
N ALA A 151 -11.49 -11.52 21.52
CA ALA A 151 -10.35 -12.43 21.53
C ALA A 151 -10.38 -13.36 20.31
N VAL A 152 -11.56 -13.88 19.97
CA VAL A 152 -11.83 -14.66 18.74
C VAL A 152 -11.45 -13.88 17.49
N ASP A 153 -11.91 -12.63 17.39
CA ASP A 153 -11.58 -11.72 16.29
C ASP A 153 -10.08 -11.47 16.20
N PHE A 154 -9.43 -11.16 17.34
CA PHE A 154 -7.98 -11.00 17.44
C PHE A 154 -7.21 -12.20 16.88
N ARG A 155 -7.54 -13.41 17.34
CA ARG A 155 -6.91 -14.64 16.82
C ARG A 155 -7.13 -14.81 15.32
N SER A 156 -8.32 -14.46 14.84
CA SER A 156 -8.75 -14.64 13.46
C SER A 156 -8.02 -13.74 12.47
N TYR A 157 -7.74 -12.48 12.80
CA TYR A 157 -6.95 -11.60 11.93
C TYR A 157 -5.45 -11.77 12.16
N MET A 158 -4.99 -11.98 13.39
CA MET A 158 -3.56 -12.04 13.70
C MET A 158 -2.86 -13.23 13.02
N ARG A 159 -3.56 -14.36 12.85
CA ARG A 159 -3.06 -15.51 12.07
C ARG A 159 -2.75 -15.20 10.60
N THR A 160 -3.23 -14.08 10.05
CA THR A 160 -2.88 -13.65 8.68
C THR A 160 -1.37 -13.45 8.53
N TRP A 161 -0.70 -12.90 9.56
CA TRP A 161 0.77 -12.81 9.64
C TRP A 161 1.48 -14.17 9.61
N PHE A 162 0.76 -15.25 9.88
CA PHE A 162 1.23 -16.63 9.84
C PHE A 162 0.63 -17.39 8.67
N LYS A 163 0.34 -16.68 7.57
CA LYS A 163 -0.20 -17.21 6.31
C LYS A 163 -1.55 -17.92 6.50
N LYS A 164 -2.36 -17.44 7.45
CA LYS A 164 -3.67 -17.99 7.82
C LYS A 164 -3.60 -19.41 8.40
N ALA A 165 -2.47 -19.78 9.03
CA ALA A 165 -2.38 -21.02 9.80
C ALA A 165 -3.43 -21.07 10.93
N PRO A 166 -3.91 -22.26 11.34
CA PRO A 166 -4.73 -22.38 12.55
C PRO A 166 -4.03 -21.74 13.75
N TRP A 167 -4.76 -21.02 14.59
CA TRP A 167 -4.19 -20.34 15.75
C TRP A 167 -3.44 -21.31 16.67
N SER A 168 -4.02 -22.49 16.92
CA SER A 168 -3.42 -23.55 17.73
C SER A 168 -2.10 -24.10 17.17
N ALA A 169 -1.80 -23.86 15.89
CA ALA A 169 -0.58 -24.29 15.23
C ALA A 169 0.56 -23.25 15.32
N ILE A 170 0.26 -22.02 15.75
CA ILE A 170 1.25 -20.95 15.93
C ILE A 170 1.89 -21.12 17.30
N HIS A 171 3.15 -21.56 17.34
CA HIS A 171 3.88 -21.71 18.58
C HIS A 171 4.66 -20.44 18.91
N LYS A 172 5.14 -20.38 20.15
CA LYS A 172 5.83 -19.23 20.73
C LYS A 172 7.06 -18.82 19.91
N HIS A 173 7.81 -19.77 19.36
CA HIS A 173 8.96 -19.45 18.53
C HIS A 173 8.59 -18.65 17.28
N GLU A 174 7.56 -19.07 16.53
CA GLU A 174 7.11 -18.37 15.32
C GLU A 174 6.55 -16.99 15.66
N LEU A 175 5.79 -16.88 16.76
CA LEU A 175 5.29 -15.59 17.25
C LEU A 175 6.43 -14.64 17.65
N GLN A 176 7.43 -15.14 18.38
CA GLN A 176 8.62 -14.36 18.75
C GLN A 176 9.40 -13.90 17.53
N ARG A 177 9.53 -14.74 16.48
CA ARG A 177 10.15 -14.32 15.21
C ARG A 177 9.41 -13.16 14.56
N TRP A 178 8.08 -13.23 14.51
CA TRP A 178 7.27 -12.14 13.98
C TRP A 178 7.39 -10.87 14.81
N LEU A 179 7.27 -10.96 16.15
CA LEU A 179 7.41 -9.82 17.07
C LEU A 179 8.80 -9.19 17.00
N TYR A 180 9.84 -10.02 16.88
CA TYR A 180 11.21 -9.55 16.80
C TYR A 180 11.44 -8.79 15.50
N TRP A 181 10.95 -9.31 14.38
CA TRP A 181 11.00 -8.61 13.10
C TRP A 181 10.18 -7.31 13.11
N SER A 182 8.94 -7.33 13.60
CA SER A 182 8.07 -6.15 13.62
C SER A 182 8.62 -5.02 14.48
N THR A 183 9.46 -5.36 15.46
CA THR A 183 10.12 -4.40 16.37
C THR A 183 11.49 -3.97 15.86
N PHE A 184 12.36 -4.91 15.49
CA PHE A 184 13.77 -4.61 15.21
C PHE A 184 14.14 -4.63 13.73
N ASN A 185 13.17 -4.92 12.85
CA ASN A 185 13.35 -4.98 11.40
C ASN A 185 14.48 -5.92 10.94
N VAL A 186 14.79 -6.96 11.72
CA VAL A 186 15.84 -7.96 11.43
C VAL A 186 15.38 -9.37 11.81
N HIS A 187 16.08 -10.39 11.32
CA HIS A 187 15.85 -11.78 11.74
C HIS A 187 16.13 -11.96 13.23
N MET A 188 15.28 -12.73 13.91
CA MET A 188 15.48 -13.08 15.31
C MET A 188 16.78 -13.88 15.48
N PRO A 189 17.74 -13.44 16.31
CA PRO A 189 18.99 -14.15 16.56
C PRO A 189 18.74 -15.44 17.37
N SER A 190 19.77 -16.29 17.48
CA SER A 190 19.70 -17.46 18.36
C SER A 190 19.52 -17.03 19.83
N PRO A 191 18.94 -17.88 20.69
CA PRO A 191 18.77 -17.56 22.10
C PRO A 191 20.07 -17.12 22.79
N GLU A 192 21.22 -17.67 22.41
CA GLU A 192 22.53 -17.37 23.03
C GLU A 192 23.06 -15.99 22.65
N SER A 193 22.71 -15.49 21.47
CA SER A 193 23.21 -14.22 20.91
C SER A 193 22.23 -13.05 21.08
N MET A 194 21.00 -13.32 21.54
CA MET A 194 19.98 -12.31 21.75
C MET A 194 20.29 -11.43 22.98
N PRO A 195 20.31 -10.08 22.83
CA PRO A 195 20.45 -9.17 23.97
C PRO A 195 19.33 -9.35 25.00
N THR A 196 19.66 -9.26 26.29
CA THR A 196 18.69 -9.40 27.40
C THR A 196 17.55 -8.39 27.31
N THR A 197 17.85 -7.15 26.90
CA THR A 197 16.84 -6.09 26.70
C THR A 197 15.83 -6.46 25.61
N HIS A 198 16.31 -7.01 24.48
CA HIS A 198 15.43 -7.46 23.40
C HIS A 198 14.54 -8.61 23.88
N ARG A 199 15.12 -9.58 24.59
CA ARG A 199 14.36 -10.70 25.16
C ARG A 199 13.23 -10.22 26.07
N GLN A 200 13.49 -9.26 26.95
CA GLN A 200 12.49 -8.68 27.84
C GLN A 200 11.33 -8.02 27.08
N VAL A 201 11.65 -7.22 26.04
CA VAL A 201 10.63 -6.57 25.21
C VAL A 201 9.74 -7.60 24.51
N ILE A 202 10.33 -8.65 23.94
CA ILE A 202 9.58 -9.71 23.25
C ILE A 202 8.75 -10.53 24.23
N ASP A 203 9.29 -10.88 25.40
CA ASP A 203 8.56 -11.64 26.43
C ASP A 203 7.37 -10.83 26.99
N GLU A 204 7.51 -9.51 27.13
CA GLU A 204 6.40 -8.63 27.48
C GLU A 204 5.35 -8.60 26.37
N ALA A 205 5.76 -8.43 25.11
CA ALA A 205 4.86 -8.42 23.97
C ALA A 205 4.07 -9.73 23.84
N VAL A 206 4.71 -10.90 24.02
CA VAL A 206 4.03 -12.20 24.06
C VAL A 206 2.97 -12.24 25.15
N LYS A 207 3.25 -11.75 26.36
CA LYS A 207 2.26 -11.70 27.44
C LYS A 207 1.05 -10.84 27.08
N LEU A 208 1.27 -9.73 26.38
CA LEU A 208 0.18 -8.86 25.94
C LEU A 208 -0.66 -9.52 24.83
N VAL A 209 -0.03 -10.24 23.90
CA VAL A 209 -0.73 -11.05 22.89
C VAL A 209 -1.55 -12.16 23.54
N GLU A 210 -1.02 -12.85 24.55
CA GLU A 210 -1.75 -13.87 25.31
C GLU A 210 -2.99 -13.31 26.02
N LYS A 211 -2.85 -12.13 26.66
CA LYS A 211 -3.99 -11.44 27.29
C LYS A 211 -5.06 -11.07 26.25
N ARG A 212 -4.64 -10.53 25.11
CA ARG A 212 -5.56 -10.09 24.03
C ARG A 212 -6.22 -11.24 23.30
N SER A 213 -5.52 -12.36 23.15
CA SER A 213 -6.04 -13.58 22.53
C SER A 213 -6.79 -14.48 23.49
N GLY A 214 -6.86 -14.15 24.79
CA GLY A 214 -7.56 -14.94 25.81
C GLY A 214 -7.04 -16.38 25.99
N CYS A 215 -5.81 -16.68 25.54
CA CYS A 215 -5.17 -17.98 25.70
C CYS A 215 -3.65 -17.88 25.75
N LYS A 216 -3.02 -18.96 26.23
CA LYS A 216 -1.57 -19.13 26.17
C LYS A 216 -1.14 -19.60 24.80
N ILE A 217 -0.01 -19.10 24.32
CA ILE A 217 0.58 -19.55 23.07
C ILE A 217 1.28 -20.89 23.32
N PRO A 218 1.08 -21.92 22.48
CA PRO A 218 1.79 -23.20 22.60
C PRO A 218 3.31 -23.02 22.66
N GLU A 219 3.95 -23.73 23.57
CA GLU A 219 5.40 -23.69 23.73
C GLU A 219 6.13 -24.42 22.58
N GLY A 220 7.41 -24.10 22.38
CA GLY A 220 8.24 -24.69 21.33
C GLY A 220 8.09 -24.01 19.96
N SER A 221 8.29 -24.80 18.90
CA SER A 221 8.25 -24.36 17.50
C SER A 221 7.45 -25.36 16.66
N ASN A 222 6.76 -24.84 15.66
CA ASN A 222 6.10 -25.64 14.63
C ASN A 222 6.66 -25.30 13.24
N PRO A 223 7.55 -26.14 12.67
CA PRO A 223 8.19 -25.87 11.38
C PRO A 223 7.23 -25.74 10.19
N ALA A 224 5.99 -26.21 10.30
CA ALA A 224 5.00 -26.07 9.24
C ALA A 224 4.42 -24.65 9.15
N VAL A 225 4.59 -23.83 10.20
CA VAL A 225 4.14 -22.44 10.25
C VAL A 225 5.33 -21.52 10.01
N THR A 226 5.13 -20.52 9.17
CA THR A 226 6.16 -19.52 8.89
C THR A 226 5.54 -18.13 8.92
N PRO A 227 6.02 -17.23 9.79
CA PRO A 227 5.56 -15.85 9.80
C PRO A 227 5.99 -15.12 8.53
N MET A 228 5.22 -14.11 8.13
CA MET A 228 5.60 -13.15 7.10
C MET A 228 6.50 -12.08 7.73
N LEU A 229 7.73 -11.93 7.24
CA LEU A 229 8.73 -11.00 7.77
C LEU A 229 9.17 -9.94 6.74
N LEU A 230 8.33 -9.70 5.72
CA LEU A 230 8.43 -8.64 4.69
C LEU A 230 9.84 -8.17 4.34
N THR A 231 10.37 -7.23 5.13
CA THR A 231 11.62 -6.51 4.92
C THR A 231 12.86 -7.39 4.95
N VAL A 232 12.77 -8.55 5.60
CA VAL A 232 13.89 -9.50 5.75
C VAL A 232 13.66 -10.82 5.02
N ASP A 233 12.45 -11.05 4.51
CA ASP A 233 12.13 -12.20 3.66
C ASP A 233 12.72 -12.01 2.24
N ASP A 234 12.90 -13.13 1.54
CA ASP A 234 13.42 -13.13 0.17
C ASP A 234 12.47 -12.43 -0.81
N ILE A 235 13.04 -11.57 -1.67
CA ILE A 235 12.28 -10.88 -2.71
C ILE A 235 12.11 -11.82 -3.91
N HIS A 236 10.86 -11.94 -4.36
CA HIS A 236 10.55 -12.65 -5.59
C HIS A 236 10.38 -11.67 -6.75
N ILE A 237 11.42 -11.54 -7.57
CA ILE A 237 11.42 -10.66 -8.74
C ILE A 237 11.22 -11.52 -9.99
N SER A 238 10.18 -11.24 -10.77
CA SER A 238 10.01 -11.86 -12.08
C SER A 238 10.75 -11.04 -13.13
N PHE A 239 11.47 -11.71 -14.03
CA PHE A 239 12.13 -11.05 -15.14
C PHE A 239 11.09 -10.56 -16.17
N ARG A 240 11.30 -9.35 -16.72
CA ARG A 240 10.51 -8.80 -17.83
C ARG A 240 11.43 -8.35 -18.96
N PRO A 241 11.05 -8.57 -20.23
CA PRO A 241 11.88 -8.20 -21.35
C PRO A 241 12.09 -6.69 -21.44
N PHE A 242 13.21 -6.28 -22.02
CA PHE A 242 13.55 -4.89 -22.32
C PHE A 242 12.40 -4.14 -22.99
N LEU A 243 11.72 -4.80 -23.95
CA LEU A 243 10.61 -4.20 -24.69
C LEU A 243 9.44 -3.77 -23.80
N TRP A 244 9.21 -4.43 -22.66
CA TRP A 244 8.20 -4.00 -21.69
C TRP A 244 8.55 -2.63 -21.11
N TYR A 245 9.77 -2.49 -20.60
CA TYR A 245 10.23 -1.23 -20.01
C TYR A 245 10.40 -0.12 -21.06
N ALA A 246 10.79 -0.47 -22.29
CA ALA A 246 10.81 0.46 -23.41
C ALA A 246 9.39 0.96 -23.73
N PHE A 247 8.38 0.06 -23.76
CA PHE A 247 6.99 0.44 -23.92
C PHE A 247 6.52 1.39 -22.82
N VAL A 248 6.82 1.10 -21.54
CA VAL A 248 6.48 1.99 -20.41
C VAL A 248 7.17 3.35 -20.56
N ALA A 249 8.46 3.39 -20.91
CA ALA A 249 9.20 4.63 -21.09
C ALA A 249 8.61 5.50 -22.22
N VAL A 250 8.36 4.90 -23.39
CA VAL A 250 7.75 5.59 -24.54
C VAL A 250 6.34 6.08 -24.20
N GLY A 251 5.53 5.26 -23.54
CA GLY A 251 4.18 5.63 -23.12
C GLY A 251 4.18 6.81 -22.13
N HIS A 252 5.13 6.85 -21.19
CA HIS A 252 5.29 7.96 -20.26
C HIS A 252 5.70 9.25 -20.98
N THR A 253 6.68 9.17 -21.89
CA THR A 253 7.09 10.33 -22.70
C THR A 253 5.93 10.85 -23.55
N PHE A 254 5.16 9.96 -24.17
CA PHE A 254 3.97 10.35 -24.93
C PHE A 254 2.92 11.01 -24.03
N ALA A 255 2.57 10.40 -22.90
CA ALA A 255 1.58 10.95 -21.97
C ALA A 255 2.01 12.32 -21.41
N HIS A 256 3.29 12.48 -21.08
CA HIS A 256 3.89 13.73 -20.64
C HIS A 256 3.71 14.84 -21.69
N ARG A 257 4.13 14.59 -22.94
CA ARG A 257 3.99 15.54 -24.05
C ARG A 257 2.54 15.83 -24.38
N PHE A 258 1.67 14.83 -24.32
CA PHE A 258 0.25 14.99 -24.56
C PHE A 258 -0.41 15.90 -23.52
N LEU A 259 -0.12 15.70 -22.24
CA LEU A 259 -0.65 16.53 -21.15
C LEU A 259 -0.09 17.97 -21.20
N GLU A 260 1.20 18.11 -21.48
CA GLU A 260 1.85 19.42 -21.67
C GLU A 260 1.19 20.20 -22.82
N HIS A 261 1.03 19.58 -23.99
CA HIS A 261 0.54 20.26 -25.19
C HIS A 261 -0.98 20.51 -25.19
N HIS A 262 -1.78 19.58 -24.66
CA HIS A 262 -3.25 19.68 -24.75
C HIS A 262 -3.93 20.21 -23.49
N TRP A 263 -3.25 20.18 -22.34
CA TRP A 263 -3.84 20.54 -21.05
C TRP A 263 -3.05 21.61 -20.28
N GLY A 264 -1.96 22.14 -20.84
CA GLY A 264 -1.12 23.13 -20.17
C GLY A 264 -0.54 22.60 -18.85
N VAL A 265 -0.31 21.29 -18.76
CA VAL A 265 0.30 20.66 -17.59
C VAL A 265 1.80 20.92 -17.63
N GLU A 266 2.32 21.46 -16.54
CA GLU A 266 3.75 21.65 -16.32
C GLU A 266 4.30 20.49 -15.48
N PHE A 267 5.57 20.16 -15.70
CA PHE A 267 6.27 19.14 -14.93
C PHE A 267 7.42 19.79 -14.20
N GLY A 268 7.40 19.67 -12.87
CA GLY A 268 8.32 20.34 -11.97
C GLY A 268 9.01 19.34 -11.04
N ARG A 269 9.96 19.88 -10.28
CA ARG A 269 10.67 19.14 -9.24
C ARG A 269 10.97 20.06 -8.08
N HIS A 270 10.64 19.63 -6.87
CA HIS A 270 11.00 20.31 -5.63
C HIS A 270 11.77 19.32 -4.75
N GLY A 271 13.01 19.65 -4.40
CA GLY A 271 13.94 18.67 -3.80
C GLY A 271 14.11 17.45 -4.70
N ASP A 272 13.80 16.26 -4.21
CA ASP A 272 13.83 15.01 -4.97
C ASP A 272 12.44 14.52 -5.45
N VAL A 273 11.39 15.28 -5.17
CA VAL A 273 10.02 14.96 -5.59
C VAL A 273 9.76 15.55 -6.97
N GLU A 274 9.55 14.68 -7.96
CA GLU A 274 8.99 15.07 -9.26
C GLU A 274 7.47 15.17 -9.14
N TYR A 275 6.86 16.13 -9.83
CA TYR A 275 5.41 16.28 -9.87
C TYR A 275 4.96 16.82 -11.23
N MET A 276 3.67 16.67 -11.50
CA MET A 276 3.00 17.45 -12.54
C MET A 276 1.97 18.37 -11.92
N VAL A 277 1.84 19.56 -12.48
CA VAL A 277 0.95 20.60 -11.98
C VAL A 277 0.23 21.29 -13.13
N ARG A 278 -1.03 21.68 -12.92
CA ARG A 278 -1.75 22.56 -13.84
C ARG A 278 -2.42 23.64 -13.02
N ILE A 279 -2.04 24.89 -13.24
CA ILE A 279 -2.61 26.07 -12.60
C ILE A 279 -3.44 26.84 -13.64
N PRO A 280 -4.74 27.08 -13.42
CA PRO A 280 -5.54 27.93 -14.31
C PRO A 280 -5.02 29.38 -14.32
N GLU A 281 -5.06 30.05 -15.48
CA GLU A 281 -4.55 31.43 -15.65
C GLU A 281 -5.20 32.45 -14.70
N ASN A 282 -6.47 32.24 -14.35
CA ASN A 282 -7.23 33.15 -13.49
C ASN A 282 -7.25 32.69 -12.01
N TRP A 283 -6.43 31.71 -11.64
CA TRP A 283 -6.34 31.25 -10.26
C TRP A 283 -5.24 32.00 -9.51
N ASP A 284 -5.61 32.56 -8.36
CA ASP A 284 -4.75 33.31 -7.44
C ASP A 284 -4.84 32.68 -6.03
N PRO A 285 -3.71 32.30 -5.41
CA PRO A 285 -3.65 31.82 -4.03
C PRO A 285 -4.42 32.64 -2.99
N THR A 286 -4.54 33.95 -3.20
CA THR A 286 -5.07 34.89 -2.20
C THR A 286 -6.56 35.19 -2.36
N ASP A 287 -7.09 35.15 -3.58
CA ASP A 287 -8.45 35.57 -3.92
C ASP A 287 -9.34 34.41 -4.42
N SER A 288 -8.73 33.34 -4.94
CA SER A 288 -9.50 32.22 -5.50
C SER A 288 -10.14 31.35 -4.41
N LYS A 289 -11.45 31.15 -4.53
CA LYS A 289 -12.21 30.26 -3.62
C LYS A 289 -12.01 28.78 -3.93
N ALA A 290 -11.57 28.45 -5.13
CA ALA A 290 -11.47 27.08 -5.60
C ALA A 290 -10.15 26.46 -5.09
N ARG A 291 -10.28 25.47 -4.20
CA ARG A 291 -9.14 24.85 -3.52
C ARG A 291 -8.32 23.97 -4.47
N PRO A 292 -6.98 23.98 -4.39
CA PRO A 292 -6.13 23.04 -5.12
C PRO A 292 -6.45 21.58 -4.80
N ILE A 293 -6.41 20.73 -5.82
CA ILE A 293 -6.56 19.27 -5.69
C ILE A 293 -5.18 18.62 -5.79
N VAL A 294 -4.90 17.72 -4.87
CA VAL A 294 -3.66 16.93 -4.84
C VAL A 294 -4.02 15.47 -5.02
N PHE A 295 -3.60 14.87 -6.13
CA PHE A 295 -3.87 13.47 -6.40
C PHE A 295 -2.63 12.59 -6.13
N LEU A 296 -2.79 11.62 -5.23
CA LEU A 296 -1.77 10.67 -4.83
C LEU A 296 -2.08 9.30 -5.45
N HIS A 297 -1.30 8.94 -6.47
CA HIS A 297 -1.57 7.75 -7.29
C HIS A 297 -1.05 6.45 -6.65
N GLY A 298 -1.68 5.32 -7.01
CA GLY A 298 -1.28 3.98 -6.59
C GLY A 298 -0.17 3.33 -7.45
N LEU A 299 0.13 2.05 -7.17
CA LEU A 299 1.08 1.24 -7.94
C LEU A 299 0.55 1.00 -9.37
N GLY A 300 1.46 0.83 -10.34
CA GLY A 300 1.09 0.41 -11.70
C GLY A 300 2.02 1.03 -12.74
N LEU A 301 1.44 1.63 -13.79
CA LEU A 301 2.19 2.26 -14.88
C LEU A 301 2.23 3.79 -14.77
N GLY A 302 2.05 4.35 -13.57
CA GLY A 302 2.01 5.80 -13.33
C GLY A 302 0.96 6.51 -14.18
N ILE A 303 1.32 7.68 -14.75
CA ILE A 303 0.43 8.54 -15.55
C ILE A 303 -0.28 7.77 -16.68
N ILE A 304 0.35 6.78 -17.30
CA ILE A 304 -0.29 5.99 -18.38
C ILE A 304 -1.58 5.33 -17.86
N HIS A 305 -1.49 4.67 -16.70
CA HIS A 305 -2.62 3.97 -16.08
C HIS A 305 -3.72 4.96 -15.66
N TYR A 306 -3.33 6.11 -15.10
CA TYR A 306 -4.29 7.12 -14.62
C TYR A 306 -4.71 8.14 -15.70
N SER A 307 -4.25 8.01 -16.94
CA SER A 307 -4.41 9.05 -17.98
C SER A 307 -5.87 9.46 -18.21
N VAL A 308 -6.77 8.48 -18.35
CA VAL A 308 -8.21 8.74 -18.52
C VAL A 308 -8.77 9.50 -17.32
N PHE A 309 -8.38 9.11 -16.10
CA PHE A 309 -8.82 9.76 -14.88
C PHE A 309 -8.29 11.19 -14.76
N ILE A 310 -6.99 11.38 -14.99
CA ILE A 310 -6.32 12.68 -14.98
C ILE A 310 -6.98 13.64 -15.98
N ILE A 311 -7.26 13.17 -17.20
CA ILE A 311 -7.96 13.96 -18.22
C ILE A 311 -9.35 14.35 -17.73
N LYS A 312 -10.07 13.46 -17.04
CA LYS A 312 -11.39 13.78 -16.47
C LYS A 312 -11.32 14.81 -15.34
N LEU A 313 -10.29 14.75 -14.49
CA LEU A 313 -10.03 15.79 -13.50
C LEU A 313 -9.76 17.15 -14.17
N LEU A 314 -8.87 17.18 -15.16
CA LEU A 314 -8.53 18.39 -15.90
C LEU A 314 -9.74 18.97 -16.66
N GLN A 315 -10.61 18.11 -17.20
CA GLN A 315 -11.88 18.49 -17.86
C GLN A 315 -12.89 19.10 -16.89
N ARG A 316 -13.05 18.50 -15.71
CA ARG A 316 -14.10 18.91 -14.76
C ARG A 316 -13.69 20.14 -13.96
N PHE A 317 -12.44 20.20 -13.53
CA PHE A 317 -11.93 21.20 -12.60
C PHE A 317 -11.06 22.21 -13.34
N SER A 318 -11.63 23.06 -14.21
CA SER A 318 -10.86 24.08 -14.94
C SER A 318 -10.54 25.34 -14.11
N ASP A 319 -11.13 25.46 -12.92
CA ASP A 319 -11.13 26.63 -12.04
C ASP A 319 -10.09 26.56 -10.91
N ARG A 320 -9.45 25.40 -10.71
CA ARG A 320 -8.50 25.17 -9.60
C ARG A 320 -7.23 24.42 -10.02
N PRO A 321 -6.13 24.57 -9.25
CA PRO A 321 -4.92 23.82 -9.50
C PRO A 321 -5.09 22.32 -9.29
N LEU A 322 -4.33 21.55 -10.05
CA LEU A 322 -4.18 20.10 -9.87
C LEU A 322 -2.69 19.79 -9.72
N LEU A 323 -2.30 19.17 -8.62
CA LEU A 323 -0.93 18.71 -8.34
C LEU A 323 -0.90 17.19 -8.20
N ILE A 324 0.00 16.53 -8.91
CA ILE A 324 0.15 15.07 -8.87
C ILE A 324 1.64 14.74 -8.68
N PRO A 325 2.08 14.40 -7.46
CA PRO A 325 3.41 13.85 -7.21
C PRO A 325 3.63 12.57 -8.02
N LEU A 326 4.80 12.44 -8.64
CA LEU A 326 5.16 11.31 -9.49
C LEU A 326 6.14 10.40 -8.75
N HIS A 327 5.80 9.12 -8.66
CA HIS A 327 6.61 8.12 -7.98
C HIS A 327 7.21 7.11 -8.98
N PRO A 328 8.49 7.27 -9.40
CA PRO A 328 9.11 6.41 -10.41
C PRO A 328 9.17 4.93 -10.01
N HIS A 329 9.46 4.66 -8.73
CA HIS A 329 9.65 3.32 -8.16
C HIS A 329 8.37 2.47 -8.17
N VAL A 330 7.19 3.10 -8.10
CA VAL A 330 5.89 2.40 -8.20
C VAL A 330 5.23 2.48 -9.58
N SER A 331 5.88 3.16 -10.53
CA SER A 331 5.39 3.40 -11.89
C SER A 331 6.17 2.63 -12.96
N GLN A 332 7.02 1.68 -12.55
CA GLN A 332 7.88 0.87 -13.42
C GLN A 332 8.84 1.67 -14.30
N ARG A 333 9.25 2.87 -13.86
CA ARG A 333 10.18 3.73 -14.63
C ARG A 333 11.62 3.28 -14.42
N ILE A 334 11.99 2.08 -14.90
CA ILE A 334 13.30 1.45 -14.62
C ILE A 334 14.52 2.31 -15.00
N PHE A 335 14.38 3.16 -16.01
CA PHE A 335 15.43 4.05 -16.48
C PHE A 335 15.54 5.35 -15.66
N HIS A 336 14.67 5.55 -14.66
CA HIS A 336 14.71 6.71 -13.79
C HIS A 336 15.81 6.57 -12.71
N PRO A 337 16.60 7.62 -12.42
CA PRO A 337 17.70 7.53 -11.45
C PRO A 337 17.29 7.08 -10.04
N THR A 338 16.09 7.44 -9.59
CA THR A 338 15.56 7.09 -8.25
C THR A 338 14.69 5.83 -8.24
N TYR A 339 14.66 5.08 -9.35
CA TYR A 339 13.73 3.95 -9.52
C TYR A 339 13.85 2.85 -8.44
N VAL A 340 15.07 2.49 -8.03
CA VAL A 340 15.32 1.53 -6.92
C VAL A 340 15.69 2.22 -5.61
N ARG A 341 15.55 3.54 -5.55
CA ARG A 341 15.86 4.36 -4.37
C ARG A 341 14.65 5.23 -4.05
N PRO A 342 13.54 4.62 -3.60
CA PRO A 342 12.38 5.39 -3.18
C PRO A 342 12.78 6.35 -2.05
N LEU A 343 12.16 7.53 -2.05
CA LEU A 343 12.34 8.52 -0.99
C LEU A 343 11.78 7.98 0.32
N ASP A 344 12.43 8.33 1.42
CA ASP A 344 11.84 8.11 2.74
C ASP A 344 10.65 9.05 2.96
N ARG A 345 9.87 8.74 3.99
CA ARG A 345 8.66 9.46 4.35
C ARG A 345 8.90 10.96 4.49
N ARG A 346 9.97 11.36 5.19
CA ARG A 346 10.19 12.78 5.54
C ARG A 346 10.51 13.56 4.28
N SER A 347 11.47 13.10 3.49
CA SER A 347 11.83 13.77 2.23
C SER A 347 10.69 13.80 1.22
N MET A 348 9.85 12.76 1.17
CA MET A 348 8.65 12.77 0.33
C MET A 348 7.67 13.87 0.74
N VAL A 349 7.34 13.94 2.04
CA VAL A 349 6.36 14.92 2.56
C VAL A 349 6.90 16.34 2.45
N GLU A 350 8.16 16.56 2.81
CA GLU A 350 8.83 17.87 2.67
C GLU A 350 8.85 18.33 1.22
N GLY A 351 9.17 17.44 0.28
CA GLY A 351 9.18 17.78 -1.15
C GLY A 351 7.79 18.12 -1.69
N ILE A 352 6.76 17.37 -1.27
CA ILE A 352 5.37 17.64 -1.66
C ILE A 352 4.88 18.97 -1.07
N PHE A 353 5.06 19.22 0.23
CA PHE A 353 4.65 20.48 0.84
C PHE A 353 5.48 21.66 0.34
N GLY A 354 6.76 21.47 0.06
CA GLY A 354 7.61 22.49 -0.56
C GLY A 354 7.10 22.90 -1.94
N ALA A 355 6.69 21.93 -2.77
CA ALA A 355 6.03 22.23 -4.05
C ALA A 355 4.68 22.97 -3.85
N MET A 356 3.89 22.59 -2.84
CA MET A 356 2.64 23.30 -2.54
C MET A 356 2.86 24.75 -2.12
N ARG A 357 3.90 25.03 -1.31
CA ARG A 357 4.27 26.37 -0.87
C ARG A 357 4.77 27.23 -2.03
N GLU A 358 5.60 26.66 -2.91
CA GLU A 358 6.12 27.31 -4.11
C GLU A 358 5.01 27.88 -5.00
N TYR A 359 3.86 27.19 -5.07
CA TYR A 359 2.69 27.64 -5.82
C TYR A 359 1.61 28.35 -4.97
N GLY A 360 1.87 28.61 -3.69
CA GLY A 360 0.95 29.27 -2.77
C GLY A 360 -0.30 28.46 -2.41
N PHE A 361 -0.28 27.13 -2.59
CA PHE A 361 -1.43 26.27 -2.25
C PHE A 361 -1.63 26.15 -0.73
N VAL A 362 -0.55 26.33 0.03
CA VAL A 362 -0.51 26.29 1.49
C VAL A 362 0.36 27.45 1.98
N PRO A 363 0.13 27.99 3.20
CA PRO A 363 0.94 29.06 3.75
C PRO A 363 2.41 28.64 3.94
N GLU A 364 3.32 29.61 3.87
CA GLU A 364 4.71 29.45 4.30
C GLU A 364 4.77 29.20 5.80
N ASP A 365 5.70 28.35 6.23
CA ASP A 365 5.93 28.09 7.65
C ASP A 365 6.63 29.32 8.24
N ASP A 366 5.89 30.27 8.80
CA ASP A 366 6.49 31.25 9.70
C ASP A 366 5.64 31.58 10.93
N GLU A 367 6.40 31.65 12.02
CA GLU A 367 6.04 31.80 13.41
C GLU A 367 5.08 32.98 13.66
N SER A 368 4.20 32.85 14.66
CA SER A 368 3.43 33.93 15.35
C SER A 368 2.02 34.31 14.88
N ASN A 369 1.47 33.77 13.81
CA ASN A 369 0.03 33.93 13.59
C ASN A 369 -0.69 32.66 14.03
N GLU A 370 -1.62 32.82 14.96
CA GLU A 370 -2.81 31.99 15.03
C GLU A 370 -3.31 31.83 13.59
N VAL A 371 -2.93 30.72 12.93
CA VAL A 371 -3.68 30.21 11.80
C VAL A 371 -5.06 30.08 12.39
N THR A 372 -5.94 31.00 12.01
CA THR A 372 -7.32 30.98 12.47
C THR A 372 -7.85 29.67 11.95
N VAL A 373 -7.88 28.68 12.84
CA VAL A 373 -8.41 27.35 12.61
C VAL A 373 -9.82 27.58 12.07
N GLY A 374 -9.98 27.46 10.76
CA GLY A 374 -11.25 27.74 10.09
C GLY A 374 -11.30 28.83 9.02
N ASP A 375 -10.20 29.40 8.50
CA ASP A 375 -10.31 30.11 7.21
C ASP A 375 -10.64 29.08 6.11
N PRO A 376 -11.81 29.13 5.47
CA PRO A 376 -12.19 28.18 4.42
C PRO A 376 -11.28 28.26 3.18
N ARG A 377 -10.46 29.32 3.07
CA ARG A 377 -9.64 29.66 1.91
C ARG A 377 -8.25 29.03 1.92
N THR A 378 -7.81 28.38 3.00
CA THR A 378 -6.44 27.83 3.11
C THR A 378 -6.41 26.30 3.18
N GLY A 379 -5.41 25.70 2.54
CA GLY A 379 -5.17 24.25 2.50
C GLY A 379 -5.56 23.58 1.18
N VAL A 380 -5.43 22.26 1.12
CA VAL A 380 -5.65 21.47 -0.11
C VAL A 380 -6.68 20.35 0.07
N THR A 381 -7.32 19.97 -1.04
CA THR A 381 -8.15 18.75 -1.12
C THR A 381 -7.28 17.60 -1.62
N VAL A 382 -7.06 16.58 -0.79
CA VAL A 382 -6.22 15.43 -1.14
C VAL A 382 -7.09 14.25 -1.54
N LEU A 383 -6.87 13.73 -2.74
CA LEU A 383 -7.44 12.49 -3.25
C LEU A 383 -6.33 11.44 -3.33
N SER A 384 -6.51 10.29 -2.70
CA SER A 384 -5.54 9.19 -2.79
C SER A 384 -6.18 7.88 -3.24
N HIS A 385 -5.42 7.10 -4.00
CA HIS A 385 -5.82 5.76 -4.43
C HIS A 385 -4.81 4.71 -4.02
N SER A 386 -5.27 3.58 -3.49
CA SER A 386 -4.42 2.41 -3.25
C SER A 386 -3.15 2.82 -2.50
N ASN A 387 -1.95 2.48 -3.00
CA ASN A 387 -0.66 2.84 -2.42
C ASN A 387 -0.45 4.35 -2.19
N GLY A 388 -1.11 5.23 -2.94
CA GLY A 388 -1.07 6.68 -2.70
C GLY A 388 -1.64 7.07 -1.32
N SER A 389 -2.45 6.21 -0.70
CA SER A 389 -2.91 6.38 0.68
C SER A 389 -1.79 6.35 1.72
N PHE A 390 -0.64 5.73 1.44
CA PHE A 390 0.53 5.83 2.33
C PHE A 390 1.10 7.24 2.35
N THR A 391 1.30 7.85 1.18
CA THR A 391 1.72 9.24 1.08
C THR A 391 0.69 10.18 1.72
N HIS A 392 -0.60 9.90 1.54
CA HIS A 392 -1.67 10.65 2.20
C HIS A 392 -1.56 10.56 3.73
N ALA A 393 -1.38 9.35 4.27
CA ALA A 393 -1.19 9.14 5.71
C ALA A 393 0.03 9.89 6.24
N TRP A 394 1.13 9.90 5.48
CA TRP A 394 2.34 10.62 5.87
C TRP A 394 2.14 12.14 5.92
N MET A 395 1.39 12.70 4.97
CA MET A 395 1.08 14.13 4.96
C MET A 395 0.15 14.52 6.11
N LEU A 396 -0.88 13.71 6.40
CA LEU A 396 -1.79 13.93 7.54
C LEU A 396 -1.06 13.88 8.88
N LYS A 397 -0.12 12.94 9.05
CA LYS A 397 0.69 12.85 10.27
C LYS A 397 1.68 14.01 10.44
N ALA A 398 2.15 14.60 9.34
CA ALA A 398 3.12 15.69 9.38
C ALA A 398 2.46 17.05 9.59
N SER A 399 1.45 17.39 8.79
CA SER A 399 0.81 18.70 8.80
C SER A 399 -0.69 18.57 8.52
N PRO A 400 -1.49 18.04 9.47
CA PRO A 400 -2.92 17.77 9.26
C PRO A 400 -3.71 19.06 8.95
N HIS A 401 -3.27 20.20 9.50
CA HIS A 401 -3.91 21.51 9.30
C HIS A 401 -3.79 22.06 7.87
N LEU A 402 -2.87 21.53 7.05
CA LEU A 402 -2.73 21.91 5.64
C LEU A 402 -3.68 21.13 4.72
N ILE A 403 -4.32 20.07 5.22
CA ILE A 403 -5.23 19.22 4.46
C ILE A 403 -6.66 19.53 4.88
N SER A 404 -7.37 20.30 4.04
CA SER A 404 -8.74 20.73 4.35
C SER A 404 -9.76 19.62 4.12
N ARG A 405 -9.51 18.74 3.15
CA ARG A 405 -10.43 17.65 2.76
C ARG A 405 -9.65 16.41 2.32
N SER A 406 -10.13 15.23 2.69
CA SER A 406 -9.49 13.94 2.41
C SER A 406 -10.44 12.97 1.72
N CYS A 407 -10.10 12.53 0.50
CA CYS A 407 -10.79 11.45 -0.20
C CYS A 407 -9.86 10.25 -0.35
N PHE A 408 -10.29 9.10 0.17
CA PHE A 408 -9.58 7.84 0.09
C PHE A 408 -10.35 6.88 -0.80
N VAL A 409 -9.72 6.40 -1.87
CA VAL A 409 -10.29 5.41 -2.79
C VAL A 409 -9.50 4.11 -2.70
N ASP A 410 -10.16 3.03 -2.29
CA ASP A 410 -9.56 1.73 -2.00
C ASP A 410 -8.23 1.84 -1.21
N PRO A 411 -8.22 2.56 -0.07
CA PRO A 411 -7.02 2.79 0.73
C PRO A 411 -6.43 1.49 1.29
N VAL A 412 -5.10 1.39 1.26
CA VAL A 412 -4.33 0.26 1.84
C VAL A 412 -3.70 0.61 3.20
N THR A 413 -4.03 1.78 3.75
CA THR A 413 -3.44 2.32 4.99
C THR A 413 -4.24 1.95 6.26
N PHE A 414 -5.53 1.62 6.12
CA PHE A 414 -6.39 1.20 7.23
C PHE A 414 -6.22 -0.28 7.55
N CYS A 415 -6.30 -0.64 8.84
CA CYS A 415 -6.17 -2.01 9.32
C CYS A 415 -4.90 -2.74 8.82
N LEU A 416 -3.87 -1.97 8.44
CA LEU A 416 -2.67 -2.53 7.82
C LEU A 416 -1.92 -3.49 8.77
N TRP A 417 -2.04 -3.25 10.08
CA TRP A 417 -1.52 -4.10 11.15
C TRP A 417 -2.15 -5.50 11.20
N GLU A 418 -3.28 -5.73 10.55
CA GLU A 418 -3.91 -7.07 10.49
C GLU A 418 -3.29 -7.96 9.41
N GLY A 419 -2.47 -7.40 8.51
CA GLY A 419 -1.63 -8.14 7.58
C GLY A 419 -2.31 -8.60 6.28
N ASP A 420 -3.59 -8.32 6.06
CA ASP A 420 -4.32 -8.74 4.84
C ASP A 420 -3.69 -8.18 3.57
N VAL A 421 -3.36 -6.89 3.53
CA VAL A 421 -2.71 -6.25 2.37
C VAL A 421 -1.40 -6.98 2.02
N CYS A 422 -0.57 -7.21 3.04
CA CYS A 422 0.71 -7.90 2.87
C CYS A 422 0.51 -9.35 2.41
N TYR A 423 -0.37 -10.09 3.08
CA TYR A 423 -0.66 -11.48 2.76
C TYR A 423 -1.20 -11.60 1.33
N ASN A 424 -2.28 -10.90 1.01
CA ASN A 424 -2.98 -11.01 -0.27
C ASN A 424 -2.10 -10.57 -1.45
N PHE A 425 -1.32 -9.50 -1.27
CA PHE A 425 -0.55 -8.91 -2.36
C PHE A 425 0.81 -9.57 -2.57
N LEU A 426 1.48 -10.03 -1.50
CA LEU A 426 2.88 -10.51 -1.56
C LEU A 426 3.02 -12.03 -1.32
N TYR A 427 2.25 -12.62 -0.41
CA TYR A 427 2.48 -14.00 0.05
C TYR A 427 1.46 -15.04 -0.46
N LYS A 428 0.20 -14.65 -0.65
CA LYS A 428 -0.93 -15.54 -0.95
C LYS A 428 -0.73 -16.29 -2.26
N ILE A 429 -0.71 -17.61 -2.25
CA ILE A 429 -0.54 -18.42 -3.47
C ILE A 429 -1.60 -18.07 -4.53
N ARG A 430 -1.14 -17.93 -5.78
CA ARG A 430 -1.87 -17.35 -6.91
C ARG A 430 -2.67 -18.50 -7.54
N LYS A 431 -3.99 -18.36 -7.67
CA LYS A 431 -4.90 -19.43 -8.09
C LYS A 431 -5.82 -19.02 -9.24
N THR A 432 -5.95 -17.73 -9.53
CA THR A 432 -6.74 -17.21 -10.66
C THR A 432 -5.85 -16.55 -11.71
N GLY A 433 -6.38 -16.40 -12.93
CA GLY A 433 -5.69 -15.67 -13.99
C GLY A 433 -5.39 -14.22 -13.60
N PHE A 434 -6.35 -13.54 -12.98
CA PHE A 434 -6.18 -12.16 -12.52
C PHE A 434 -5.11 -12.04 -11.43
N GLU A 435 -5.08 -12.94 -10.44
CA GLU A 435 -4.02 -12.97 -9.43
C GLU A 435 -2.63 -13.21 -10.06
N MET A 436 -2.55 -14.06 -11.09
CA MET A 436 -1.30 -14.27 -11.83
C MET A 436 -0.88 -13.03 -12.63
N LEU A 437 -1.82 -12.33 -13.27
CA LEU A 437 -1.56 -11.05 -13.95
C LEU A 437 -1.04 -10.01 -12.97
N MET A 438 -1.73 -9.80 -11.86
CA MET A 438 -1.32 -8.84 -10.83
C MET A 438 0.05 -9.20 -10.25
N TYR A 439 0.27 -10.47 -9.93
CA TYR A 439 1.55 -10.92 -9.43
C TYR A 439 2.68 -10.66 -10.42
N TYR A 440 2.52 -11.10 -11.68
CA TYR A 440 3.57 -10.98 -12.70
C TYR A 440 3.74 -9.58 -13.27
N PHE A 441 2.71 -8.73 -13.36
CA PHE A 441 2.88 -7.38 -13.93
C PHE A 441 3.04 -6.28 -12.89
N VAL A 442 2.73 -6.53 -11.62
CA VAL A 442 2.75 -5.52 -10.57
C VAL A 442 3.58 -5.97 -9.37
N CYS A 443 3.21 -7.07 -8.69
CA CYS A 443 3.83 -7.41 -7.40
C CYS A 443 5.31 -7.80 -7.52
N SER A 444 5.68 -8.61 -8.52
CA SER A 444 7.05 -9.10 -8.71
C SER A 444 7.90 -8.18 -9.60
N GLU A 445 7.45 -6.95 -9.79
CA GLU A 445 8.13 -5.90 -10.56
C GLU A 445 9.24 -5.33 -9.72
N ILE A 446 10.45 -5.16 -10.27
CA ILE A 446 11.64 -4.94 -9.44
C ILE A 446 11.57 -3.68 -8.58
N GLY A 447 11.01 -2.57 -9.09
CA GLY A 447 10.84 -1.33 -8.34
C GLY A 447 9.77 -1.45 -7.27
N ILE A 448 8.62 -2.03 -7.62
CA ILE A 448 7.50 -2.25 -6.69
C ILE A 448 7.89 -3.26 -5.60
N ALA A 449 8.51 -4.38 -5.97
CA ALA A 449 8.99 -5.40 -5.06
C ALA A 449 10.06 -4.83 -4.14
N ASN A 450 11.02 -4.05 -4.64
CA ASN A 450 11.99 -3.34 -3.80
C ASN A 450 11.29 -2.42 -2.79
N PHE A 451 10.33 -1.61 -3.24
CA PHE A 451 9.59 -0.72 -2.36
C PHE A 451 8.86 -1.49 -1.26
N LEU A 452 8.08 -2.53 -1.60
CA LEU A 452 7.24 -3.28 -0.66
C LEU A 452 8.03 -4.26 0.23
N HIS A 453 9.16 -4.78 -0.24
CA HIS A 453 9.99 -5.72 0.52
C HIS A 453 11.22 -5.11 1.16
N ARG A 454 11.60 -3.86 0.91
CA ARG A 454 12.80 -3.26 1.54
C ARG A 454 12.55 -1.87 2.09
N HIS A 455 11.60 -1.14 1.53
CA HIS A 455 11.29 0.23 1.94
C HIS A 455 9.89 0.36 2.57
N PHE A 456 9.33 -0.75 3.05
CA PHE A 456 8.03 -0.77 3.68
C PHE A 456 8.13 -0.58 5.20
N ASP A 457 7.63 0.55 5.69
CA ASP A 457 7.47 0.83 7.11
C ASP A 457 5.98 0.74 7.48
N TRP A 458 5.59 -0.38 8.10
CA TRP A 458 4.19 -0.64 8.42
C TRP A 458 3.61 0.36 9.42
N SER A 459 4.40 0.85 10.39
CA SER A 459 3.95 1.79 11.41
C SER A 459 3.72 3.18 10.78
N ALA A 460 4.67 3.64 9.98
CA ALA A 460 4.52 4.90 9.25
C ALA A 460 3.36 4.84 8.24
N ASN A 461 3.18 3.71 7.56
CA ASN A 461 2.17 3.48 6.53
C ASN A 461 0.76 3.22 7.06
N SER A 462 0.59 2.86 8.34
CA SER A 462 -0.73 2.68 8.95
C SER A 462 -1.36 4.02 9.27
N LEU A 463 -2.58 4.28 8.84
CA LEU A 463 -3.33 5.48 9.23
C LEU A 463 -4.43 5.08 10.18
N TRP A 464 -4.42 5.69 11.36
CA TRP A 464 -5.49 5.51 12.32
C TRP A 464 -6.58 6.53 12.09
N TYR A 465 -7.82 6.16 12.38
CA TYR A 465 -8.97 7.03 12.19
C TYR A 465 -8.82 8.37 12.92
N GLU A 466 -8.29 8.37 14.15
CA GLU A 466 -8.12 9.60 14.95
C GLU A 466 -7.12 10.58 14.32
N GLU A 467 -6.27 10.13 13.40
CA GLU A 467 -5.30 10.96 12.69
C GLU A 467 -5.92 11.69 11.49
N ILE A 468 -7.22 11.48 11.21
CA ILE A 468 -7.95 12.11 10.11
C ILE A 468 -8.76 13.30 10.64
N PRO A 469 -8.39 14.55 10.29
CA PRO A 469 -9.17 15.72 10.63
C PRO A 469 -10.59 15.62 10.09
N HIS A 470 -11.58 15.88 10.93
CA HIS A 470 -12.99 15.87 10.54
C HIS A 470 -13.45 14.57 9.85
N GLY A 471 -12.92 13.41 10.25
CA GLY A 471 -13.23 12.10 9.65
C GLY A 471 -14.71 11.73 9.59
N LYS A 472 -15.55 12.29 10.48
CA LYS A 472 -17.02 12.07 10.51
C LYS A 472 -17.79 12.97 9.55
N ASP A 473 -17.21 14.10 9.15
CA ASP A 473 -17.89 15.10 8.33
C ASP A 473 -17.82 14.67 6.86
N PRO A 474 -18.96 14.29 6.23
CA PRO A 474 -18.97 13.83 4.84
C PRO A 474 -18.60 14.94 3.84
N SER A 475 -18.63 16.22 4.23
CA SER A 475 -18.16 17.31 3.38
C SER A 475 -16.62 17.41 3.37
N LYS A 476 -15.96 16.92 4.43
CA LYS A 476 -14.49 16.99 4.61
C LYS A 476 -13.79 15.67 4.34
N SER A 477 -14.43 14.54 4.64
CA SER A 477 -13.84 13.22 4.49
C SER A 477 -14.74 12.28 3.70
N MET A 478 -14.18 11.62 2.68
CA MET A 478 -14.84 10.57 1.90
C MET A 478 -13.97 9.33 1.82
N PHE A 479 -14.59 8.17 2.01
CA PHE A 479 -13.95 6.85 1.94
C PHE A 479 -14.72 5.99 0.93
N VAL A 480 -14.05 5.53 -0.11
CA VAL A 480 -14.63 4.70 -1.16
C VAL A 480 -13.98 3.33 -1.12
N LEU A 481 -14.79 2.28 -1.03
CA LEU A 481 -14.34 0.88 -0.90
C LEU A 481 -15.06 -0.03 -1.89
N GLY A 482 -14.31 -0.85 -2.64
CA GLY A 482 -14.83 -1.98 -3.40
C GLY A 482 -14.90 -3.27 -2.57
N GLY A 483 -16.07 -3.91 -2.49
CA GLY A 483 -16.27 -5.12 -1.66
C GLY A 483 -15.55 -6.37 -2.19
N LYS A 484 -15.28 -6.45 -3.50
CA LYS A 484 -14.49 -7.54 -4.14
C LYS A 484 -13.03 -7.15 -4.33
N ASP A 485 -12.51 -6.28 -3.47
CA ASP A 485 -11.09 -5.96 -3.43
C ASP A 485 -10.28 -7.23 -3.09
N PHE A 486 -9.27 -7.53 -3.92
CA PHE A 486 -8.42 -8.70 -3.75
C PHE A 486 -7.17 -8.40 -2.91
N ILE A 487 -6.90 -7.13 -2.62
CA ILE A 487 -5.77 -6.61 -1.84
C ILE A 487 -6.23 -6.37 -0.40
N VAL A 488 -7.25 -5.52 -0.25
CA VAL A 488 -7.77 -5.06 1.05
C VAL A 488 -8.98 -5.90 1.45
N ASN A 489 -9.10 -6.17 2.75
CA ASN A 489 -10.35 -6.68 3.31
C ASN A 489 -11.32 -5.50 3.52
N SER A 490 -12.06 -5.14 2.47
CA SER A 490 -12.93 -3.95 2.47
C SER A 490 -14.05 -4.01 3.49
N ASP A 491 -14.57 -5.20 3.81
CA ASP A 491 -15.57 -5.37 4.87
C ASP A 491 -14.99 -5.00 6.23
N ARG A 492 -13.75 -5.43 6.50
CA ARG A 492 -13.03 -5.11 7.73
C ARG A 492 -12.74 -3.62 7.86
N VAL A 493 -12.29 -2.98 6.78
CA VAL A 493 -12.05 -1.53 6.76
C VAL A 493 -13.36 -0.74 6.90
N ALA A 494 -14.44 -1.17 6.24
CA ALA A 494 -15.76 -0.56 6.38
C ALA A 494 -16.28 -0.68 7.81
N GLY A 495 -16.14 -1.85 8.45
CA GLY A 495 -16.46 -2.08 9.85
C GLY A 495 -15.66 -1.17 10.78
N TYR A 496 -14.34 -1.07 10.57
CA TYR A 496 -13.46 -0.17 11.30
C TYR A 496 -13.90 1.30 11.18
N LEU A 497 -14.18 1.81 9.97
CA LEU A 497 -14.62 3.20 9.81
C LEU A 497 -16.00 3.44 10.43
N LYS A 498 -16.94 2.50 10.29
CA LYS A 498 -18.27 2.57 10.91
C LYS A 498 -18.20 2.57 12.43
N SER A 499 -17.32 1.77 13.03
CA SER A 499 -17.12 1.73 14.49
C SER A 499 -16.61 3.08 15.03
N HIS A 500 -15.96 3.88 14.18
CA HIS A 500 -15.53 5.24 14.53
C HIS A 500 -16.58 6.32 14.18
N GLY A 501 -17.79 5.92 13.76
CA GLY A 501 -18.91 6.80 13.48
C GLY A 501 -18.98 7.34 12.05
N VAL A 502 -18.17 6.83 11.13
CA VAL A 502 -18.28 7.19 9.70
C VAL A 502 -19.54 6.54 9.13
N LYS A 503 -20.52 7.37 8.77
CA LYS A 503 -21.76 6.93 8.11
C LYS A 503 -21.83 7.49 6.69
N LYS A 504 -22.24 8.75 6.55
CA LYS A 504 -22.49 9.40 5.25
C LYS A 504 -21.24 9.56 4.37
N GLY A 505 -20.05 9.61 4.96
CA GLY A 505 -18.77 9.73 4.23
C GLY A 505 -18.23 8.40 3.69
N LEU A 506 -18.88 7.27 3.97
CA LEU A 506 -18.43 5.95 3.52
C LEU A 506 -19.27 5.46 2.33
N LEU A 507 -18.64 5.37 1.16
CA LEU A 507 -19.19 4.79 -0.07
C LEU A 507 -18.65 3.36 -0.26
N TYR A 508 -19.39 2.38 0.24
CA TYR A 508 -19.05 0.97 0.10
C TYR A 508 -19.83 0.33 -1.06
N THR A 509 -19.11 -0.29 -2.00
CA THR A 509 -19.68 -0.90 -3.21
C THR A 509 -19.36 -2.40 -3.29
N PRO A 510 -20.30 -3.28 -2.88
CA PRO A 510 -20.03 -4.71 -2.68
C PRO A 510 -19.41 -5.43 -3.89
N GLU A 511 -19.82 -5.03 -5.09
CA GLU A 511 -19.46 -5.72 -6.34
C GLU A 511 -18.19 -5.18 -7.01
N HIS A 512 -17.70 -4.02 -6.56
CA HIS A 512 -16.53 -3.40 -7.18
C HIS A 512 -15.22 -4.06 -6.74
N THR A 513 -14.29 -4.17 -7.68
CA THR A 513 -12.91 -4.57 -7.41
C THR A 513 -12.02 -3.35 -7.17
N HIS A 514 -10.82 -3.59 -6.63
CA HIS A 514 -9.81 -2.55 -6.38
C HIS A 514 -9.57 -1.64 -7.60
N GLY A 515 -9.69 -0.33 -7.43
CA GLY A 515 -9.49 0.70 -8.45
C GLY A 515 -10.64 0.87 -9.44
N GLN A 516 -11.70 0.07 -9.36
CA GLN A 516 -12.85 0.16 -10.26
C GLN A 516 -13.59 1.50 -10.14
N ALA A 517 -13.47 2.17 -9.00
CA ALA A 517 -14.02 3.51 -8.77
C ALA A 517 -13.50 4.57 -9.75
N PHE A 518 -12.31 4.39 -10.35
CA PHE A 518 -11.75 5.30 -11.35
C PHE A 518 -12.17 5.00 -12.79
N ILE A 519 -12.93 3.92 -13.02
CA ILE A 519 -13.47 3.63 -14.35
C ILE A 519 -14.60 4.62 -14.64
N GLY A 520 -14.36 5.48 -15.65
CA GLY A 520 -15.28 6.53 -16.05
C GLY A 520 -16.66 5.98 -16.43
N GLY A 521 -17.71 6.65 -15.97
CA GLY A 521 -19.10 6.28 -16.23
C GLY A 521 -19.78 5.45 -15.15
N SER A 522 -19.07 5.05 -14.08
CA SER A 522 -19.71 4.46 -12.89
C SER A 522 -20.37 5.54 -12.01
N ASP A 523 -21.42 5.18 -11.28
CA ASP A 523 -22.07 6.08 -10.31
C ASP A 523 -21.12 6.49 -9.18
N VAL A 524 -20.17 5.61 -8.83
CA VAL A 524 -19.11 5.90 -7.85
C VAL A 524 -18.17 6.97 -8.37
N PHE A 525 -17.73 6.84 -9.62
CA PHE A 525 -16.88 7.84 -10.26
C PHE A 525 -17.54 9.22 -10.22
N LYS A 526 -18.84 9.28 -10.58
CA LYS A 526 -19.61 10.53 -10.53
C LYS A 526 -19.66 11.11 -9.10
N GLN A 527 -19.96 10.29 -8.09
CA GLN A 527 -19.99 10.74 -6.69
C GLN A 527 -18.65 11.30 -6.21
N ILE A 528 -17.52 10.70 -6.61
CA ILE A 528 -16.19 11.22 -6.30
C ILE A 528 -16.00 12.60 -6.95
N MET A 529 -16.34 12.74 -8.24
CA MET A 529 -16.20 14.01 -8.95
C MET A 529 -17.12 15.09 -8.36
N ASP A 530 -18.37 14.77 -8.05
CA ASP A 530 -19.33 15.68 -7.43
C ASP A 530 -18.86 16.10 -6.02
N TRP A 531 -18.26 15.19 -5.26
CA TRP A 531 -17.68 15.53 -3.95
C TRP A 531 -16.47 16.47 -4.09
N LEU A 532 -15.62 16.27 -5.10
CA LEU A 532 -14.45 17.11 -5.36
C LEU A 532 -14.81 18.54 -5.82
N GLU A 533 -16.02 18.78 -6.36
CA GLU A 533 -16.48 20.12 -6.74
C GLU A 533 -16.59 21.08 -5.57
N GLU A 534 -16.78 20.52 -4.37
CA GLU A 534 -17.09 21.23 -3.13
C GLU A 534 -18.48 21.92 -3.20
N PRO A 535 -19.19 22.05 -2.07
CA PRO A 535 -20.49 22.71 -2.03
C PRO A 535 -20.42 24.24 -2.22
#